data_AF-A0A7V9FER8-F1
#
_entry.id   AF-A0A7V9FER8-F1
#
_cell.length_a   1.000
_cell.length_b   1.000
_cell.length_c   1.000
_cell.angle_alpha   90.00
_cell.angle_beta   90.00
_cell.angle_gamma   90.00
#
_symmetry.space_group_name_H-M   'P 1'
#
loop_
_entity.id
_entity.type
_entity.pdbx_description
1 polymer ?
#
loop_
_entity_poly.entity_id
_entity_poly.type
_entity_poly.pdbx_seq_one_letter_code
_entity_poly.pdbx_strand_id
1 'polypeptide(L)'
;MAPLLAERLRSGEPVEQAAAVQALALLPPAALGELEPCLAPGADEDVTIRALEVLALRPHAPFEARILDLAGSRSTALRVAALRAVAQIGGSRADVILVRALADRSRSVQLEALQLLVRRGGERTAVTLSALLGAGDSLRYHVIRALGHLRAHGAAGKLRALYPECGPHERLEIVSALIRIAPPELAGFLRARLEEPETELRRIAAGGLAELADPAQLPLLLELSADPDWNVRNEAARGLGLLGLPACRPPLLTLVRDVEPVVARTARQALDALPAVALPA
;
A
#
# COMPACT_ATOMS: atom_id res chain seq x y z
N MET A 1 25.70 -22.20 27.67
CA MET A 1 25.54 -21.32 26.49
C MET A 1 24.90 -19.99 26.85
N ALA A 2 23.69 -19.95 27.43
CA ALA A 2 23.04 -18.67 27.80
C ALA A 2 23.89 -17.73 28.70
N PRO A 3 24.64 -18.20 29.72
CA PRO A 3 25.46 -17.31 30.56
C PRO A 3 26.62 -16.64 29.82
N LEU A 4 27.23 -17.34 28.86
CA LEU A 4 28.34 -16.81 28.06
C LEU A 4 27.82 -15.75 27.06
N LEU A 5 26.64 -15.97 26.48
CA LEU A 5 25.99 -14.98 25.63
C LEU A 5 25.60 -13.73 26.43
N ALA A 6 25.02 -13.90 27.61
CA ALA A 6 24.69 -12.80 28.52
C ALA A 6 25.91 -11.93 28.86
N GLU A 7 27.07 -12.56 29.10
CA GLU A 7 28.33 -11.84 29.31
C GLU A 7 28.75 -11.06 28.06
N ARG A 8 28.75 -11.70 26.89
CA ARG A 8 29.10 -11.05 25.61
C ARG A 8 28.18 -9.88 25.26
N LEU A 9 26.90 -9.95 25.61
CA LEU A 9 25.96 -8.86 25.40
C LEU A 9 26.27 -7.65 26.29
N ARG A 10 26.80 -7.87 27.50
CA ARG A 10 27.12 -6.80 28.46
C ARG A 10 28.48 -6.14 28.21
N SER A 11 29.49 -6.90 27.81
CA SER A 11 30.89 -6.43 27.78
C SER A 11 31.61 -6.65 26.45
N GLY A 12 30.97 -7.28 25.46
CA GLY A 12 31.57 -7.49 24.15
C GLY A 12 31.55 -6.22 23.28
N GLU A 13 32.42 -6.22 22.27
CA GLU A 13 32.38 -5.22 21.19
C GLU A 13 31.06 -5.32 20.40
N PRO A 14 30.63 -4.26 19.67
CA PRO A 14 29.35 -4.27 18.94
C PRO A 14 29.17 -5.48 18.03
N VAL A 15 30.24 -5.94 17.37
CA VAL A 15 30.20 -7.14 16.51
C VAL A 15 29.94 -8.41 17.32
N GLU A 16 30.54 -8.54 18.51
CA GLU A 16 30.32 -9.67 19.41
C GLU A 16 28.90 -9.66 19.99
N GLN A 17 28.44 -8.49 20.43
CA GLN A 17 27.08 -8.29 20.92
C GLN A 17 26.06 -8.68 19.84
N ALA A 18 26.28 -8.21 18.62
CA ALA A 18 25.43 -8.47 17.49
C ALA A 18 25.37 -9.96 17.09
N ALA A 19 26.49 -10.70 17.21
CA ALA A 19 26.52 -12.15 17.05
C ALA A 19 25.81 -12.87 18.20
N ALA A 20 25.97 -12.38 19.44
CA ALA A 20 25.31 -12.93 20.61
C ALA A 20 23.77 -12.76 20.54
N VAL A 21 23.29 -11.62 20.04
CA VAL A 21 21.85 -11.38 19.78
C VAL A 21 21.30 -12.41 18.78
N GLN A 22 22.02 -12.68 17.69
CA GLN A 22 21.61 -13.69 16.71
C GLN A 22 21.59 -15.10 17.31
N ALA A 23 22.57 -15.44 18.15
CA ALA A 23 22.60 -16.72 18.84
C ALA A 23 21.41 -16.88 19.82
N LEU A 24 21.01 -15.81 20.52
CA LEU A 24 19.83 -15.82 21.39
C LEU A 24 18.53 -16.12 20.62
N ALA A 25 18.44 -15.71 19.35
CA ALA A 25 17.28 -15.98 18.50
C ALA A 25 16.99 -17.49 18.34
N LEU A 26 18.01 -18.34 18.49
CA LEU A 26 17.92 -19.81 18.36
C LEU A 26 17.65 -20.52 19.71
N LEU A 27 17.66 -19.79 20.83
CA LEU A 27 17.51 -20.35 22.18
C LEU A 27 16.05 -20.32 22.68
N PRO A 28 15.70 -21.03 23.78
CA PRO A 28 14.36 -21.01 24.33
C PRO A 28 13.88 -19.58 24.70
N PRO A 29 12.56 -19.29 24.68
CA PRO A 29 12.03 -17.93 24.92
C PRO A 29 12.50 -17.28 26.22
N ALA A 30 12.74 -18.06 27.27
CA ALA A 30 13.27 -17.57 28.55
C ALA A 30 14.65 -16.88 28.42
N ALA A 31 15.43 -17.20 27.39
CA ALA A 31 16.73 -16.58 27.14
C ALA A 31 16.61 -15.15 26.55
N LEU A 32 15.44 -14.76 26.03
CA LEU A 32 15.27 -13.43 25.41
C LEU A 32 15.39 -12.29 26.44
N GLY A 33 15.18 -12.56 27.73
CA GLY A 33 15.43 -11.59 28.80
C GLY A 33 16.85 -11.02 28.80
N GLU A 34 17.83 -11.77 28.30
CA GLU A 34 19.23 -11.34 28.20
C GLU A 34 19.46 -10.22 27.16
N LEU A 35 18.44 -9.86 26.36
CA LEU A 35 18.51 -8.73 25.41
C LEU A 35 18.44 -7.35 26.08
N GLU A 36 18.17 -7.28 27.38
CA GLU A 36 18.02 -6.00 28.10
C GLU A 36 19.18 -5.00 27.88
N PRO A 37 20.48 -5.40 27.91
CA PRO A 37 21.59 -4.48 27.64
C PRO A 37 21.57 -3.91 26.22
N CYS A 38 21.11 -4.69 25.24
CA CYS A 38 21.05 -4.31 23.82
C CYS A 38 19.92 -3.31 23.51
N LEU A 39 18.95 -3.16 24.43
CA LEU A 39 17.85 -2.23 24.28
C LEU A 39 18.00 -1.02 25.21
N ALA A 40 18.98 -1.02 26.10
CA ALA A 40 19.22 0.06 27.04
C ALA A 40 19.53 1.39 26.31
N PRO A 41 19.22 2.55 26.91
CA PRO A 41 19.65 3.84 26.38
C PRO A 41 21.18 3.88 26.22
N GLY A 42 21.65 4.27 25.04
CA GLY A 42 23.09 4.34 24.74
C GLY A 42 23.71 3.04 24.22
N ALA A 43 22.93 1.97 24.08
CA ALA A 43 23.37 0.77 23.34
C ALA A 43 23.70 1.12 21.88
N ASP A 44 24.62 0.35 21.30
CA ASP A 44 24.98 0.48 19.89
C ASP A 44 23.75 0.34 18.99
N GLU A 45 23.67 1.17 17.94
CA GLU A 45 22.50 1.23 17.07
C GLU A 45 22.29 -0.08 16.30
N ASP A 46 23.36 -0.67 15.75
CA ASP A 46 23.27 -1.91 14.97
C ASP A 46 22.89 -3.10 15.87
N VAL A 47 23.42 -3.12 17.09
CA VAL A 47 23.06 -4.11 18.11
C VAL A 47 21.58 -3.98 18.49
N THR A 48 21.11 -2.76 18.71
CA THR A 48 19.70 -2.47 19.03
C THR A 48 18.78 -2.89 17.88
N ILE A 49 19.15 -2.60 16.64
CA ILE A 49 18.38 -3.00 15.44
C ILE A 49 18.25 -4.52 15.39
N ARG A 50 19.36 -5.26 15.55
CA ARG A 50 19.32 -6.73 15.55
C ARG A 50 18.47 -7.28 16.70
N ALA A 51 18.52 -6.67 17.88
CA ALA A 51 17.68 -7.08 19.01
C ALA A 51 16.19 -6.87 18.69
N LEU A 52 15.83 -5.75 18.07
CA LEU A 52 14.47 -5.48 17.60
C LEU A 52 14.02 -6.47 16.52
N GLU A 53 14.90 -6.87 15.61
CA GLU A 53 14.60 -7.89 14.59
C GLU A 53 14.30 -9.26 15.23
N VAL A 54 15.05 -9.66 16.25
CA VAL A 54 14.75 -10.87 17.02
C VAL A 54 13.38 -10.75 17.69
N LEU A 55 13.06 -9.62 18.31
CA LEU A 55 11.78 -9.39 18.99
C LEU A 55 10.59 -9.28 18.01
N ALA A 56 10.83 -8.87 16.77
CA ALA A 56 9.82 -8.88 15.71
C ALA A 56 9.49 -10.31 15.23
N LEU A 57 10.40 -11.27 15.40
CA LEU A 57 10.14 -12.68 15.12
C LEU A 57 9.63 -13.43 16.36
N ARG A 58 10.05 -12.97 17.55
CA ARG A 58 9.80 -13.63 18.83
C ARG A 58 9.36 -12.60 19.87
N PRO A 59 8.07 -12.24 19.89
CA PRO A 59 7.55 -11.21 20.78
C PRO A 59 7.78 -11.56 22.26
N HIS A 60 8.18 -10.55 23.04
CA HIS A 60 8.53 -10.73 24.44
C HIS A 60 8.00 -9.55 25.27
N ALA A 61 6.95 -9.81 26.06
CA ALA A 61 6.16 -8.78 26.75
C ALA A 61 6.98 -7.78 27.61
N PRO A 62 8.03 -8.20 28.35
CA PRO A 62 8.87 -7.28 29.11
C PRO A 62 9.49 -6.13 28.32
N PHE A 63 9.69 -6.27 27.00
CA PHE A 63 10.30 -5.23 26.17
C PHE A 63 9.29 -4.35 25.43
N GLU A 64 7.98 -4.59 25.57
CA GLU A 64 6.95 -3.84 24.82
C GLU A 64 7.07 -2.33 25.00
N ALA A 65 7.16 -1.84 26.25
CA ALA A 65 7.31 -0.42 26.52
C ALA A 65 8.52 0.18 25.79
N ARG A 66 9.65 -0.54 25.83
CA ARG A 66 10.88 -0.08 25.19
C ARG A 66 10.81 -0.11 23.67
N ILE A 67 10.17 -1.13 23.08
CA ILE A 67 9.92 -1.20 21.64
C ILE A 67 9.05 -0.02 21.19
N LEU A 68 7.98 0.30 21.92
CA LEU A 68 7.09 1.41 21.62
C LEU A 68 7.83 2.76 21.69
N ASP A 69 8.73 2.93 22.66
CA ASP A 69 9.59 4.13 22.77
C ASP A 69 10.56 4.25 21.57
N LEU A 70 11.19 3.14 21.16
CA LEU A 70 12.14 3.11 20.05
C LEU A 70 11.48 3.40 18.70
N ALA A 71 10.17 3.18 18.56
CA ALA A 71 9.40 3.60 17.38
C ALA A 71 9.36 5.13 17.21
N GLY A 72 9.67 5.90 18.27
CA GLY A 72 9.85 7.36 18.24
C GLY A 72 11.29 7.83 18.08
N SER A 73 12.25 6.93 17.81
CA SER A 73 13.67 7.27 17.73
C SER A 73 14.00 8.34 16.68
N ARG A 74 15.05 9.13 16.91
CA ARG A 74 15.58 10.05 15.90
C ARG A 74 16.16 9.30 14.70
N SER A 75 16.77 8.12 14.92
CA SER A 75 17.28 7.28 13.84
C SER A 75 16.11 6.66 13.07
N THR A 76 16.16 6.83 11.75
CA THR A 76 15.21 6.21 10.83
C THR A 76 15.30 4.69 10.85
N ALA A 77 16.51 4.12 10.93
CA ALA A 77 16.71 2.68 10.95
C ALA A 77 16.11 2.05 12.21
N LEU A 78 16.33 2.67 13.38
CA LEU A 78 15.71 2.23 14.64
C LEU A 78 14.19 2.30 14.60
N ARG A 79 13.60 3.38 14.04
CA ARG A 79 12.14 3.47 13.90
C ARG A 79 11.59 2.31 13.06
N VAL A 80 12.20 2.01 11.91
CA VAL A 80 11.77 0.89 11.04
C VAL A 80 11.85 -0.44 11.80
N ALA A 81 12.99 -0.74 12.43
CA ALA A 81 13.18 -1.99 13.17
C ALA A 81 12.18 -2.11 14.34
N ALA A 82 11.96 -1.02 15.07
CA ALA A 82 11.01 -0.97 16.17
C ALA A 82 9.58 -1.18 15.68
N LEU A 83 9.16 -0.55 14.58
CA LEU A 83 7.81 -0.74 14.03
C LEU A 83 7.52 -2.21 13.65
N ARG A 84 8.52 -2.94 13.14
CA ARG A 84 8.37 -4.38 12.86
C ARG A 84 8.09 -5.17 14.13
N ALA A 85 8.73 -4.82 15.24
CA ALA A 85 8.45 -5.41 16.54
C ALA A 85 7.10 -4.93 17.12
N VAL A 86 6.76 -3.64 17.00
CA VAL A 86 5.43 -3.09 17.37
C VAL A 86 4.32 -3.85 16.67
N ALA A 87 4.51 -4.22 15.41
CA ALA A 87 3.53 -4.97 14.64
C ALA A 87 3.30 -6.41 15.12
N GLN A 88 4.02 -6.88 16.13
CA GLN A 88 3.70 -8.13 16.85
C GLN A 88 3.04 -7.89 18.20
N ILE A 89 3.05 -6.65 18.68
CA ILE A 89 2.41 -6.26 19.94
C ILE A 89 0.90 -6.17 19.71
N GLY A 90 0.13 -6.69 20.66
CA GLY A 90 -1.33 -6.59 20.68
C GLY A 90 -1.79 -5.26 21.28
N GLY A 91 -3.00 -4.82 20.92
CA GLY A 91 -3.68 -3.71 21.58
C GLY A 91 -3.56 -2.35 20.89
N SER A 92 -4.39 -1.42 21.36
CA SER A 92 -4.65 -0.14 20.69
C SER A 92 -3.44 0.78 20.58
N ARG A 93 -2.49 0.71 21.53
CA ARG A 93 -1.28 1.54 21.50
C ARG A 93 -0.37 1.22 20.30
N ALA A 94 -0.18 -0.07 20.01
CA ALA A 94 0.61 -0.51 18.88
C ALA A 94 -0.02 -0.06 17.55
N ASP A 95 -1.34 -0.19 17.44
CA ASP A 95 -2.09 0.25 16.26
C ASP A 95 -1.98 1.77 16.05
N VAL A 96 -2.10 2.57 17.12
CA VAL A 96 -1.93 4.04 17.05
C VAL A 96 -0.52 4.42 16.56
N ILE A 97 0.51 3.71 17.01
CA ILE A 97 1.89 3.97 16.57
C ILE A 97 2.07 3.63 15.09
N LEU A 98 1.57 2.47 14.63
CA LEU A 98 1.63 2.09 13.22
C LEU A 98 0.87 3.09 12.33
N VAL A 99 -0.30 3.54 12.77
CA VAL A 99 -1.08 4.54 12.02
C VAL A 99 -0.37 5.89 11.96
N ARG A 100 0.19 6.38 13.08
CA ARG A 100 0.95 7.62 13.11
C ARG A 100 2.21 7.55 12.24
N ALA A 101 2.86 6.39 12.21
CA ALA A 101 4.04 6.15 11.38
C ALA A 101 3.76 6.26 9.88
N LEU A 102 2.49 6.19 9.44
CA LEU A 102 2.14 6.48 8.04
C LEU A 102 2.45 7.92 7.62
N ALA A 103 2.48 8.87 8.56
CA ALA A 103 2.88 10.25 8.34
C ALA A 103 4.28 10.56 8.90
N ASP A 104 5.13 9.54 9.07
CA ASP A 104 6.53 9.76 9.46
C ASP A 104 7.25 10.62 8.42
N ARG A 105 8.22 11.41 8.87
CA ARG A 105 9.08 12.25 8.01
C ARG A 105 9.91 11.46 7.00
N SER A 106 10.18 10.18 7.27
CA SER A 106 10.95 9.30 6.39
C SER A 106 10.02 8.46 5.54
N ARG A 107 10.20 8.54 4.22
CA ARG A 107 9.46 7.71 3.26
C ARG A 107 9.60 6.22 3.54
N SER A 108 10.77 5.77 4.00
CA SER A 108 11.01 4.36 4.36
C SER A 108 10.14 3.91 5.53
N VAL A 109 9.96 4.77 6.54
CA VAL A 109 9.11 4.48 7.70
C VAL A 109 7.63 4.45 7.31
N GLN A 110 7.19 5.39 6.47
CA GLN A 110 5.82 5.41 5.95
C GLN A 110 5.47 4.12 5.20
N LEU A 111 6.37 3.66 4.33
CA LEU A 111 6.19 2.43 3.54
C LEU A 111 6.19 1.20 4.44
N GLU A 112 7.10 1.11 5.41
CA GLU A 112 7.12 0.00 6.36
C GLU A 112 5.83 -0.04 7.19
N ALA A 113 5.38 1.10 7.73
CA ALA A 113 4.14 1.19 8.49
C ALA A 113 2.92 0.74 7.68
N LEU A 114 2.83 1.18 6.42
CA LEU A 114 1.78 0.75 5.48
C LEU A 114 1.82 -0.76 5.26
N GLN A 115 3.00 -1.32 4.98
CA GLN A 115 3.16 -2.76 4.79
C GLN A 115 2.80 -3.56 6.04
N LEU A 116 3.20 -3.08 7.23
CA LEU A 116 2.90 -3.74 8.50
C LEU A 116 1.39 -3.73 8.79
N LEU A 117 0.69 -2.62 8.52
CA LEU A 117 -0.77 -2.55 8.64
C LEU A 117 -1.47 -3.49 7.66
N VAL A 118 -0.98 -3.57 6.42
CA VAL A 118 -1.50 -4.50 5.40
C VAL A 118 -1.25 -5.96 5.78
N ARG A 119 -0.05 -6.30 6.26
CA ARG A 119 0.32 -7.65 6.70
C ARG A 119 -0.46 -8.09 7.93
N ARG A 120 -0.62 -7.21 8.93
CA ARG A 120 -1.46 -7.48 10.10
C ARG A 120 -2.90 -7.72 9.67
N GLY A 121 -3.39 -6.90 8.74
CA GLY A 121 -4.61 -7.13 7.99
C GLY A 121 -5.87 -7.29 8.86
N GLY A 122 -6.99 -7.51 8.17
CA GLY A 122 -8.25 -7.88 8.80
C GLY A 122 -9.23 -6.74 9.01
N GLU A 123 -10.47 -7.16 9.25
CA GLU A 123 -11.64 -6.29 9.34
C GLU A 123 -11.49 -5.23 10.46
N ARG A 124 -10.85 -5.59 11.58
CA ARG A 124 -10.62 -4.67 12.71
C ARG A 124 -9.74 -3.48 12.31
N THR A 125 -8.61 -3.71 11.66
CA THR A 125 -7.72 -2.63 11.20
C THR A 125 -8.44 -1.74 10.18
N ALA A 126 -9.19 -2.33 9.26
CA ALA A 126 -10.01 -1.59 8.30
C ALA A 126 -11.08 -0.72 8.99
N VAL A 127 -11.76 -1.23 10.02
CA VAL A 127 -12.74 -0.49 10.83
C VAL A 127 -12.08 0.68 11.57
N THR A 128 -10.93 0.44 12.23
CA THR A 128 -10.19 1.49 12.94
C THR A 128 -9.74 2.59 12.00
N LEU A 129 -9.11 2.25 10.87
CA LEU A 129 -8.71 3.23 9.86
C LEU A 129 -9.92 3.99 9.29
N SER A 130 -11.04 3.29 9.05
CA SER A 130 -12.28 3.90 8.57
C SER A 130 -12.91 4.87 9.58
N ALA A 131 -12.67 4.69 10.88
CA ALA A 131 -13.10 5.63 11.90
C ALA A 131 -12.24 6.91 11.91
N LEU A 132 -10.97 6.79 11.52
CA LEU A 132 -10.02 7.91 11.49
C LEU A 132 -10.18 8.84 10.28
N LEU A 133 -10.93 8.44 9.24
CA LEU A 133 -11.21 9.32 8.09
C LEU A 133 -11.89 10.64 8.50
N GLY A 134 -12.78 10.59 9.49
CA GLY A 134 -13.51 11.75 10.00
C GLY A 134 -12.76 12.57 11.04
N ALA A 135 -11.68 12.04 11.62
CA ALA A 135 -10.78 12.81 12.46
C ALA A 135 -9.95 13.72 11.54
N GLY A 136 -10.23 15.03 11.56
CA GLY A 136 -9.44 15.99 10.77
C GLY A 136 -7.98 15.92 11.18
N ASP A 137 -7.09 15.62 10.23
CA ASP A 137 -5.64 15.72 10.42
C ASP A 137 -4.85 15.38 9.16
N SER A 138 -3.56 15.75 9.19
CA SER A 138 -2.48 15.35 8.26
C SER A 138 -2.41 13.84 7.94
N LEU A 139 -3.04 12.99 8.76
CA LEU A 139 -3.09 11.55 8.58
C LEU A 139 -4.11 11.09 7.52
N ARG A 140 -5.10 11.91 7.17
CA ARG A 140 -6.24 11.48 6.35
C ARG A 140 -5.81 10.92 4.99
N TYR A 141 -4.95 11.62 4.26
CA TYR A 141 -4.34 11.13 3.02
C TYR A 141 -3.74 9.72 3.19
N HIS A 142 -3.00 9.50 4.27
CA HIS A 142 -2.34 8.23 4.54
C HIS A 142 -3.32 7.12 4.93
N VAL A 143 -4.39 7.46 5.65
CA VAL A 143 -5.48 6.55 6.00
C VAL A 143 -6.23 6.12 4.74
N ILE A 144 -6.57 7.05 3.85
CA ILE A 144 -7.20 6.76 2.54
C ILE A 144 -6.34 5.76 1.76
N ARG A 145 -5.03 6.04 1.65
CA ARG A 145 -4.07 5.16 1.00
C ARG A 145 -4.03 3.77 1.62
N ALA A 146 -3.96 3.69 2.96
CA ALA A 146 -3.91 2.42 3.68
C ALA A 146 -5.17 1.57 3.45
N LEU A 147 -6.36 2.19 3.48
CA LEU A 147 -7.63 1.51 3.20
C LEU A 147 -7.67 0.93 1.77
N GLY A 148 -7.10 1.65 0.80
CA GLY A 148 -6.94 1.16 -0.57
C GLY A 148 -6.05 -0.08 -0.66
N HIS A 149 -4.88 -0.06 -0.01
CA HIS A 149 -3.97 -1.21 0.00
C HIS A 149 -4.52 -2.42 0.78
N LEU A 150 -5.34 -2.17 1.81
CA LEU A 150 -6.08 -3.20 2.54
C LEU A 150 -7.26 -3.78 1.78
N ARG A 151 -7.64 -3.19 0.64
CA ARG A 151 -8.89 -3.50 -0.09
C ARG A 151 -10.11 -3.50 0.84
N ALA A 152 -10.20 -2.48 1.69
CA ALA A 152 -11.24 -2.36 2.70
C ALA A 152 -12.62 -2.06 2.07
N HIS A 153 -13.36 -3.08 1.63
CA HIS A 153 -14.68 -2.93 1.00
C HIS A 153 -15.67 -2.12 1.85
N GLY A 154 -15.69 -2.33 3.17
CA GLY A 154 -16.55 -1.56 4.10
C GLY A 154 -16.22 -0.06 4.18
N ALA A 155 -15.05 0.37 3.70
CA ALA A 155 -14.65 1.78 3.67
C ALA A 155 -15.09 2.50 2.39
N ALA A 156 -15.47 1.77 1.33
CA ALA A 156 -15.75 2.34 0.01
C ALA A 156 -16.80 3.45 0.06
N GLY A 157 -17.92 3.23 0.77
CA GLY A 157 -18.98 4.23 0.92
C GLY A 157 -18.50 5.51 1.61
N LYS A 158 -17.68 5.38 2.66
CA LYS A 158 -17.12 6.53 3.39
C LYS A 158 -16.13 7.32 2.53
N LEU A 159 -15.25 6.64 1.80
CA LEU A 159 -14.30 7.29 0.89
C LEU A 159 -15.05 8.06 -0.20
N ARG A 160 -16.13 7.50 -0.73
CA ARG A 160 -16.99 8.15 -1.73
C ARG A 160 -17.69 9.39 -1.18
N ALA A 161 -18.18 9.33 0.05
CA ALA A 161 -18.82 10.46 0.73
C ALA A 161 -17.82 11.57 1.07
N LEU A 162 -16.57 11.21 1.38
CA LEU A 162 -15.48 12.14 1.69
C LEU A 162 -14.93 12.88 0.45
N TYR A 163 -15.00 12.26 -0.73
CA TYR A 163 -14.50 12.82 -1.99
C TYR A 163 -14.87 14.30 -2.25
N PRO A 164 -16.15 14.73 -2.15
CA PRO A 164 -16.49 16.14 -2.39
C PRO A 164 -15.88 17.11 -1.37
N GLU A 165 -15.65 16.67 -0.13
CA GLU A 165 -15.22 17.50 1.00
C GLU A 165 -13.70 17.70 1.07
N CYS A 166 -12.93 16.93 0.30
CA CYS A 166 -11.48 16.83 0.42
C CYS A 166 -10.72 17.64 -0.65
N GLY A 167 -9.45 17.94 -0.37
CA GLY A 167 -8.58 18.69 -1.28
C GLY A 167 -8.07 17.86 -2.48
N PRO A 168 -7.41 18.47 -3.47
CA PRO A 168 -7.01 17.80 -4.72
C PRO A 168 -6.19 16.52 -4.51
N HIS A 169 -5.19 16.55 -3.61
CA HIS A 169 -4.36 15.39 -3.30
C HIS A 169 -5.15 14.23 -2.68
N GLU A 170 -6.12 14.54 -1.83
CA GLU A 170 -6.97 13.53 -1.19
C GLU A 170 -7.97 12.95 -2.19
N ARG A 171 -8.51 13.76 -3.12
CA ARG A 171 -9.37 13.28 -4.21
C ARG A 171 -8.64 12.25 -5.07
N LEU A 172 -7.42 12.54 -5.51
CA LEU A 172 -6.60 11.62 -6.31
C LEU A 172 -6.35 10.30 -5.57
N GLU A 173 -6.05 10.37 -4.26
CA GLU A 173 -5.82 9.16 -3.46
C GLU A 173 -7.13 8.39 -3.20
N ILE A 174 -8.27 9.07 -3.03
CA ILE A 174 -9.58 8.42 -2.91
C ILE A 174 -9.90 7.63 -4.18
N VAL A 175 -9.72 8.22 -5.36
CA VAL A 175 -9.95 7.51 -6.63
C VAL A 175 -9.01 6.31 -6.73
N SER A 176 -7.71 6.50 -6.44
CA SER A 176 -6.72 5.40 -6.44
C SER A 176 -7.06 4.29 -5.44
N ALA A 177 -7.53 4.64 -4.25
CA ALA A 177 -7.94 3.69 -3.22
C ALA A 177 -9.20 2.93 -3.64
N LEU A 178 -10.20 3.62 -4.21
CA LEU A 178 -11.43 2.99 -4.71
C LEU A 178 -11.15 2.04 -5.88
N ILE A 179 -10.21 2.36 -6.78
CA ILE A 179 -9.74 1.44 -7.83
C ILE A 179 -9.18 0.15 -7.21
N ARG A 180 -8.32 0.26 -6.19
CA ARG A 180 -7.75 -0.92 -5.50
C ARG A 180 -8.81 -1.73 -4.73
N ILE A 181 -9.81 -1.06 -4.16
CA ILE A 181 -10.91 -1.70 -3.41
C ILE A 181 -11.90 -2.38 -4.37
N ALA A 182 -12.13 -1.80 -5.55
CA ALA A 182 -13.08 -2.28 -6.56
C ALA A 182 -14.50 -2.54 -6.01
N PRO A 183 -15.19 -1.52 -5.45
CA PRO A 183 -16.60 -1.67 -5.07
C PRO A 183 -17.50 -1.84 -6.31
N PRO A 184 -18.70 -2.44 -6.19
CA PRO A 184 -19.60 -2.68 -7.32
C PRO A 184 -19.96 -1.41 -8.12
N GLU A 185 -20.06 -0.25 -7.45
CA GLU A 185 -20.40 1.02 -8.11
C GLU A 185 -19.19 1.76 -8.69
N LEU A 186 -18.00 1.14 -8.70
CA LEU A 186 -16.75 1.79 -9.12
C LEU A 186 -16.83 2.34 -10.54
N ALA A 187 -17.40 1.60 -11.50
CA ALA A 187 -17.46 2.05 -12.89
C ALA A 187 -18.23 3.37 -13.04
N GLY A 188 -19.42 3.46 -12.46
CA GLY A 188 -20.21 4.69 -12.42
C GLY A 188 -19.49 5.81 -11.66
N PHE A 189 -18.75 5.45 -10.60
CA PHE A 189 -17.90 6.41 -9.92
C PHE A 189 -16.81 6.95 -10.86
N LEU A 190 -15.98 6.13 -11.49
CA LEU A 190 -14.89 6.60 -12.35
C LEU A 190 -15.39 7.36 -13.59
N ARG A 191 -16.52 6.95 -14.18
CA ARG A 191 -17.12 7.67 -15.33
C ARG A 191 -17.34 9.14 -15.04
N ALA A 192 -17.96 9.47 -13.90
CA ALA A 192 -18.21 10.87 -13.53
C ALA A 192 -16.91 11.68 -13.28
N ARG A 193 -15.75 11.02 -13.14
CA ARG A 193 -14.45 11.66 -12.93
C ARG A 193 -13.70 11.95 -14.24
N LEU A 194 -14.21 11.48 -15.38
CA LEU A 194 -13.68 11.83 -16.70
C LEU A 194 -14.00 13.26 -17.10
N GLU A 195 -15.00 13.89 -16.48
CA GLU A 195 -15.40 15.27 -16.74
C GLU A 195 -14.76 16.28 -15.78
N GLU A 196 -13.91 15.81 -14.86
CA GLU A 196 -13.28 16.68 -13.87
C GLU A 196 -12.20 17.57 -14.51
N PRO A 197 -12.05 18.82 -14.04
CA PRO A 197 -11.09 19.77 -14.61
C PRO A 197 -9.63 19.31 -14.41
N GLU A 198 -9.37 18.57 -13.34
CA GLU A 198 -8.04 18.07 -12.99
C GLU A 198 -7.61 16.94 -13.94
N THR A 199 -6.63 17.22 -14.81
CA THR A 199 -6.12 16.24 -15.80
C THR A 199 -5.65 14.93 -15.17
N GLU A 200 -4.99 15.01 -14.02
CA GLU A 200 -4.48 13.81 -13.33
C GLU A 200 -5.62 12.91 -12.83
N LEU A 201 -6.73 13.51 -12.40
CA LEU A 201 -7.91 12.80 -11.96
C LEU A 201 -8.61 12.09 -13.12
N ARG A 202 -8.75 12.77 -14.27
CA ARG A 202 -9.27 12.17 -15.51
C ARG A 202 -8.42 10.97 -15.92
N ARG A 203 -7.09 11.13 -15.89
CA ARG A 203 -6.12 10.06 -16.23
C ARG A 203 -6.27 8.84 -15.32
N ILE A 204 -6.31 9.05 -13.99
CA ILE A 204 -6.50 7.96 -13.03
C ILE A 204 -7.86 7.29 -13.24
N ALA A 205 -8.92 8.06 -13.50
CA ALA A 205 -10.25 7.52 -13.74
C ALA A 205 -10.31 6.66 -15.01
N ALA A 206 -9.75 7.15 -16.11
CA ALA A 206 -9.66 6.39 -17.37
C ALA A 206 -8.84 5.10 -17.18
N GLY A 207 -7.69 5.19 -16.48
CA GLY A 207 -6.87 4.03 -16.16
C GLY A 207 -7.59 3.00 -15.29
N GLY A 208 -8.36 3.45 -14.30
CA GLY A 208 -9.17 2.56 -13.47
C GLY A 208 -10.30 1.88 -14.24
N LEU A 209 -10.95 2.57 -15.18
CA LEU A 209 -11.96 1.98 -16.06
C LEU A 209 -11.36 0.91 -16.99
N ALA A 210 -10.15 1.15 -17.49
CA ALA A 210 -9.42 0.17 -18.29
C ALA A 210 -9.03 -1.07 -17.46
N GLU A 211 -8.63 -0.90 -16.20
CA GLU A 211 -8.28 -1.99 -15.28
C GLU A 211 -9.46 -2.86 -14.85
N LEU A 212 -10.69 -2.32 -14.85
CA LEU A 212 -11.87 -3.11 -14.54
C LEU A 212 -12.02 -4.31 -15.48
N ALA A 213 -11.70 -4.13 -16.78
CA ALA A 213 -11.71 -5.16 -17.81
C ALA A 213 -12.89 -6.15 -17.72
N ASP A 214 -14.07 -5.63 -17.33
CA ASP A 214 -15.31 -6.39 -17.19
C ASP A 214 -16.12 -6.23 -18.49
N PRO A 215 -16.57 -7.33 -19.14
CA PRO A 215 -17.43 -7.28 -20.32
C PRO A 215 -18.63 -6.32 -20.22
N ALA A 216 -19.18 -6.12 -19.02
CA ALA A 216 -20.26 -5.15 -18.79
C ALA A 216 -19.83 -3.69 -19.07
N GLN A 217 -18.53 -3.41 -19.06
CA GLN A 217 -17.94 -2.10 -19.34
C GLN A 217 -17.59 -1.90 -20.82
N LEU A 218 -17.79 -2.90 -21.68
CA LEU A 218 -17.54 -2.75 -23.11
C LEU A 218 -18.25 -1.51 -23.71
N PRO A 219 -19.55 -1.24 -23.45
CA PRO A 219 -20.21 -0.05 -23.99
C PRO A 219 -19.53 1.26 -23.57
N LEU A 220 -19.06 1.33 -22.32
CA LEU A 220 -18.32 2.49 -21.82
C LEU A 220 -16.97 2.62 -22.51
N LEU A 221 -16.18 1.55 -22.62
CA LEU A 221 -14.88 1.60 -23.30
C LEU A 221 -15.00 1.96 -24.80
N LEU A 222 -16.12 1.58 -25.44
CA LEU A 222 -16.43 2.02 -26.80
C LEU A 222 -16.68 3.53 -26.88
N GLU A 223 -17.47 4.09 -25.95
CA GLU A 223 -17.68 5.54 -25.84
C GLU A 223 -16.35 6.28 -25.64
N LEU A 224 -15.51 5.81 -24.72
CA LEU A 224 -14.22 6.41 -24.41
C LEU A 224 -13.18 6.30 -25.54
N SER A 225 -13.33 5.33 -26.45
CA SER A 225 -12.47 5.22 -27.63
C SER A 225 -12.63 6.40 -28.62
N ALA A 226 -13.69 7.19 -28.48
CA ALA A 226 -13.95 8.38 -29.30
C ALA A 226 -13.78 9.70 -28.53
N ASP A 227 -13.25 9.64 -27.31
CA ASP A 227 -13.11 10.82 -26.44
C ASP A 227 -12.19 11.89 -27.07
N PRO A 228 -12.47 13.21 -26.92
CA PRO A 228 -11.58 14.26 -27.43
C PRO A 228 -10.18 14.23 -26.78
N ASP A 229 -10.06 13.81 -25.52
CA ASP A 229 -8.79 13.68 -24.81
C ASP A 229 -8.08 12.39 -25.24
N TRP A 230 -6.88 12.54 -25.83
CA TRP A 230 -6.09 11.41 -26.30
C TRP A 230 -5.71 10.45 -25.16
N ASN A 231 -5.62 10.95 -23.92
CA ASN A 231 -5.29 10.14 -22.76
C ASN A 231 -6.42 9.15 -22.46
N VAL A 232 -7.66 9.63 -22.51
CA VAL A 232 -8.86 8.81 -22.34
C VAL A 232 -8.97 7.77 -23.46
N ARG A 233 -8.72 8.16 -24.72
CA ARG A 233 -8.67 7.20 -25.85
C ARG A 233 -7.57 6.15 -25.68
N ASN A 234 -6.39 6.55 -25.18
CA ASN A 234 -5.28 5.62 -24.93
C ASN A 234 -5.65 4.57 -23.88
N GLU A 235 -6.26 4.98 -22.77
CA GLU A 235 -6.74 4.05 -21.74
C GLU A 235 -7.90 3.19 -22.24
N ALA A 236 -8.80 3.74 -23.06
CA ALA A 236 -9.85 2.96 -23.72
C ALA A 236 -9.25 1.86 -24.62
N ALA A 237 -8.22 2.18 -25.41
CA ALA A 237 -7.48 1.19 -26.20
C ALA A 237 -6.90 0.08 -25.32
N ARG A 238 -6.28 0.45 -24.19
CA ARG A 238 -5.72 -0.51 -23.23
C ARG A 238 -6.82 -1.41 -22.64
N GLY A 239 -7.93 -0.83 -22.18
CA GLY A 239 -9.06 -1.55 -21.61
C GLY A 239 -9.73 -2.51 -22.61
N LEU A 240 -9.91 -2.07 -23.86
CA LEU A 240 -10.41 -2.91 -24.95
C LEU A 240 -9.48 -4.09 -25.24
N GLY A 241 -8.16 -3.89 -25.18
CA GLY A 241 -7.18 -4.96 -25.27
C GLY A 241 -7.28 -5.96 -24.11
N LEU A 242 -7.38 -5.46 -22.88
CA LEU A 242 -7.53 -6.29 -21.67
C LEU A 242 -8.83 -7.11 -21.67
N LEU A 243 -9.92 -6.56 -22.20
CA LEU A 243 -11.19 -7.29 -22.34
C LEU A 243 -11.07 -8.51 -23.26
N GLY A 244 -10.25 -8.45 -24.31
CA GLY A 244 -10.03 -9.58 -25.20
C GLY A 244 -11.23 -9.98 -26.06
N LEU A 245 -12.35 -9.25 -26.02
CA LEU A 245 -13.59 -9.64 -26.70
C LEU A 245 -13.51 -9.39 -28.22
N PRO A 246 -14.14 -10.21 -29.06
CA PRO A 246 -14.19 -9.98 -30.51
C PRO A 246 -14.73 -8.59 -30.89
N ALA A 247 -15.71 -8.08 -30.12
CA ALA A 247 -16.30 -6.76 -30.30
C ALA A 247 -15.33 -5.60 -30.04
N CYS A 248 -14.17 -5.85 -29.40
CA CYS A 248 -13.13 -4.84 -29.19
C CYS A 248 -12.30 -4.59 -30.46
N ARG A 249 -12.33 -5.49 -31.45
CA ARG A 249 -11.49 -5.37 -32.65
C ARG A 249 -11.82 -4.14 -33.52
N PRO A 250 -13.08 -3.84 -33.89
CA PRO A 250 -13.40 -2.67 -34.70
C PRO A 250 -12.92 -1.32 -34.14
N PRO A 251 -13.20 -0.95 -32.86
CA PRO A 251 -12.73 0.33 -32.31
C PRO A 251 -11.20 0.39 -32.24
N LEU A 252 -10.52 -0.72 -31.92
CA LEU A 252 -9.07 -0.77 -31.91
C LEU A 252 -8.47 -0.54 -33.31
N LEU A 253 -9.07 -1.10 -34.37
CA LEU A 253 -8.64 -0.83 -35.75
C LEU A 253 -8.77 0.65 -36.14
N THR A 254 -9.78 1.34 -35.61
CA THR A 254 -9.92 2.80 -35.75
C THR A 254 -8.77 3.50 -35.01
N LEU A 255 -8.51 3.13 -33.75
CA LEU A 255 -7.48 3.75 -32.91
C LEU A 255 -6.05 3.52 -33.41
N VAL A 256 -5.78 2.47 -34.19
CA VAL A 256 -4.45 2.29 -34.84
C VAL A 256 -4.08 3.46 -35.77
N ARG A 257 -5.09 4.22 -36.22
CA ARG A 257 -4.95 5.41 -37.07
C ARG A 257 -5.13 6.72 -36.30
N ASP A 258 -5.12 6.67 -34.97
CA ASP A 258 -5.25 7.86 -34.14
C ASP A 258 -4.14 8.87 -34.46
N VAL A 259 -4.50 10.16 -34.36
CA VAL A 259 -3.56 11.28 -34.57
C VAL A 259 -2.44 11.29 -33.56
N GLU A 260 -2.70 10.77 -32.35
CA GLU A 260 -1.72 10.70 -31.28
C GLU A 260 -0.95 9.37 -31.36
N PRO A 261 0.38 9.40 -31.58
CA PRO A 261 1.18 8.19 -31.75
C PRO A 261 1.12 7.20 -30.58
N VAL A 262 0.94 7.66 -29.34
CA VAL A 262 0.83 6.75 -28.19
C VAL A 262 -0.47 5.94 -28.24
N VAL A 263 -1.60 6.56 -28.59
CA VAL A 263 -2.90 5.88 -28.76
C VAL A 263 -2.78 4.82 -29.86
N ALA A 264 -2.23 5.20 -31.01
CA ALA A 264 -2.03 4.29 -32.13
C ALA A 264 -1.13 3.09 -31.79
N ARG A 265 -0.10 3.29 -30.97
CA ARG A 265 0.79 2.22 -30.50
C ARG A 265 0.06 1.27 -29.54
N THR A 266 -0.66 1.81 -28.55
CA THR A 266 -1.44 1.03 -27.59
C THR A 266 -2.51 0.21 -28.30
N ALA A 267 -3.19 0.78 -29.29
CA ALA A 267 -4.20 0.06 -30.08
C ALA A 267 -3.61 -1.11 -30.88
N ARG A 268 -2.41 -0.97 -31.45
CA ARG A 268 -1.70 -2.08 -32.12
C ARG A 268 -1.38 -3.20 -31.14
N GLN A 269 -0.80 -2.86 -29.99
CA GLN A 269 -0.48 -3.83 -28.94
C GLN A 269 -1.73 -4.55 -28.43
N ALA A 270 -2.84 -3.82 -28.26
CA ALA A 270 -4.13 -4.40 -27.87
C ALA A 270 -4.67 -5.36 -28.94
N LEU A 271 -4.57 -5.03 -30.23
CA LEU A 271 -4.97 -5.93 -31.33
C LEU A 271 -4.12 -7.20 -31.40
N ASP A 272 -2.81 -7.08 -31.18
CA ASP A 272 -1.88 -8.22 -31.18
C ASP A 272 -2.19 -9.18 -30.03
N ALA A 273 -2.73 -8.67 -28.92
CA ALA A 273 -3.16 -9.45 -27.77
C ALA A 273 -4.57 -10.08 -27.95
N LEU A 274 -5.38 -9.62 -28.92
CA LEU A 274 -6.69 -10.20 -29.16
C LEU A 274 -6.57 -11.60 -29.78
N PRO A 275 -7.48 -12.54 -29.43
CA PRO A 275 -7.58 -13.83 -30.12
C PRO A 275 -7.71 -13.62 -31.64
N ALA A 276 -6.97 -14.44 -32.40
CA ALA A 276 -7.07 -14.45 -33.85
C ALA A 276 -8.53 -14.66 -34.28
N VAL A 277 -8.99 -13.92 -35.28
CA VAL A 277 -10.30 -14.16 -35.88
C VAL A 277 -10.22 -15.51 -36.56
N ALA A 278 -11.07 -16.47 -36.15
CA ALA A 278 -11.29 -17.66 -36.94
C ALA A 278 -11.81 -17.20 -38.31
N LEU A 279 -10.97 -17.34 -39.35
CA LEU A 279 -11.41 -17.07 -40.71
C LEU A 279 -12.57 -18.04 -41.00
N PRO A 280 -13.74 -17.56 -41.47
CA PRO A 280 -14.78 -18.46 -41.93
C PRO A 280 -14.23 -19.34 -43.06
N ALA A 281 -14.52 -20.64 -42.98
CA ALA A 281 -14.15 -21.63 -43.98
C ALA A 281 -14.84 -21.39 -45.33
#